data_AF-A0A3R6XCM4-F1
#
_entry.id   AF-A0A3R6XCM4-F1
#
_cell.length_a   1.000
_cell.length_b   1.000
_cell.length_c   1.000
_cell.angle_alpha   90.00
_cell.angle_beta   90.00
_cell.angle_gamma   90.00
#
_symmetry.space_group_name_H-M   'P 1'
#
loop_
_entity.id
_entity.type
_entity.pdbx_description
1 polymer ?
#
loop_
_entity_poly.entity_id
_entity_poly.type
_entity_poly.pdbx_seq_one_letter_code
_entity_poly.pdbx_strand_id
1 'polypeptide(L)'
;MASPKPIAKRRQRRYVVRQIRIFLRMYALLGPGSSLRLFAKSYHIPEATFRRWVANSSSYLAKKTHGPRATLYGNGRLESVEFSSDLVAFMESVRDGEHFLTTAHLVTWLKSHRPLWLKAYMDTKLNDDRAYKSLLQWCLKFANRHGYFHRVPCAAKATQSELQVVQEAFSAEFFSNFGHLPRRAWIIQHFANLP
;
A
#
# COMPACT_ATOMS: atom_id res chain seq x y z
N MET A 1 -48.00 10.07 -6.40
CA MET A 1 -47.03 8.97 -6.24
C MET A 1 -46.07 9.35 -5.12
N ALA A 2 -45.98 8.55 -4.05
CA ALA A 2 -45.11 8.87 -2.92
C ALA A 2 -43.65 8.60 -3.27
N SER A 3 -42.80 9.63 -3.14
CA SER A 3 -41.36 9.52 -3.36
C SER A 3 -40.74 8.49 -2.40
N PRO A 4 -39.86 7.59 -2.88
CA PRO A 4 -39.24 6.59 -2.02
C PRO A 4 -38.41 7.25 -0.92
N LYS A 5 -38.65 6.87 0.33
CA LYS A 5 -37.89 7.35 1.49
C LYS A 5 -36.40 7.06 1.28
N PRO A 6 -35.50 8.01 1.55
CA PRO A 6 -34.06 7.79 1.37
C PRO A 6 -33.60 6.66 2.27
N ILE A 7 -32.99 5.63 1.66
CA ILE A 7 -32.38 4.51 2.39
C ILE A 7 -31.24 5.08 3.24
N ALA A 8 -31.34 4.92 4.57
CA ALA A 8 -30.30 5.36 5.48
C ALA A 8 -28.95 4.73 5.10
N LYS A 9 -27.93 5.56 4.87
CA LYS A 9 -26.58 5.09 4.54
C LYS A 9 -26.07 4.21 5.68
N ARG A 10 -25.78 2.94 5.39
CA ARG A 10 -25.21 2.00 6.37
C ARG A 10 -23.89 2.56 6.90
N ARG A 11 -23.87 2.98 8.17
CA ARG A 11 -22.67 3.48 8.83
C ARG A 11 -21.70 2.31 9.06
N GLN A 12 -20.72 2.16 8.17
CA GLN A 12 -19.70 1.11 8.30
C GLN A 12 -18.68 1.52 9.36
N ARG A 13 -18.69 0.85 10.52
CA ARG A 13 -17.60 0.94 11.49
C ARG A 13 -16.38 0.21 10.93
N ARG A 14 -15.27 0.93 10.77
CA ARG A 14 -14.00 0.35 10.32
C ARG A 14 -13.23 -0.14 11.55
N TYR A 15 -12.80 -1.40 11.49
CA TYR A 15 -11.91 -2.00 12.48
C TYR A 15 -10.55 -2.25 11.84
N VAL A 16 -9.49 -1.79 12.51
CA VAL A 16 -8.11 -2.03 12.04
C VAL A 16 -7.60 -3.36 12.56
N VAL A 17 -6.68 -4.01 11.86
CA VAL A 17 -6.16 -5.34 12.24
C VAL A 17 -5.63 -5.35 13.68
N ARG A 18 -5.03 -4.25 14.15
CA ARG A 18 -4.58 -4.10 15.55
C ARG A 18 -5.75 -4.27 16.55
N GLN A 19 -6.88 -3.59 16.32
CA GLN A 19 -8.06 -3.69 17.18
C GLN A 19 -8.65 -5.10 17.14
N ILE A 20 -8.75 -5.69 15.95
CA ILE A 20 -9.28 -7.06 15.77
C ILE A 20 -8.44 -8.05 16.59
N ARG A 21 -7.11 -7.95 16.57
CA ARG A 21 -6.22 -8.81 17.37
C ARG A 21 -6.45 -8.67 18.87
N ILE A 22 -6.67 -7.45 19.36
CA ILE A 22 -6.94 -7.20 20.78
C ILE A 22 -8.20 -7.95 21.19
N PHE A 23 -9.29 -7.82 20.42
CA PHE A 23 -10.53 -8.52 20.71
C PHE A 23 -10.41 -10.05 20.60
N LEU A 24 -9.67 -10.56 19.61
CA LEU A 24 -9.42 -12.00 19.49
C LEU A 24 -8.63 -12.55 20.69
N ARG A 25 -7.63 -11.80 21.18
CA ARG A 25 -6.85 -12.18 22.37
C ARG A 25 -7.68 -12.12 23.64
N MET A 26 -8.46 -11.05 23.83
CA MET A 26 -9.38 -10.92 24.97
C MET A 26 -10.40 -12.06 25.00
N TYR A 27 -10.97 -12.42 23.85
CA TYR A 27 -11.89 -13.55 23.76
C TYR A 27 -11.22 -14.88 24.05
N ALA A 28 -9.99 -15.10 23.57
CA ALA A 28 -9.24 -16.33 23.87
C ALA A 28 -8.95 -16.50 25.38
N LEU A 29 -8.78 -15.40 26.13
CA LEU A 29 -8.58 -15.45 27.59
C LEU A 29 -9.83 -15.89 28.36
N LEU A 30 -11.04 -15.82 27.77
CA LEU A 30 -12.27 -16.27 28.42
C LEU A 30 -12.45 -17.80 28.38
N GLY A 31 -11.60 -18.52 27.65
CA GLY A 31 -11.61 -19.98 27.57
C GLY A 31 -12.70 -20.59 26.67
N PRO A 32 -12.62 -21.91 26.43
CA PRO A 32 -13.60 -22.65 25.63
C PRO A 32 -14.96 -22.68 26.36
N GLY A 33 -16.03 -22.30 25.66
CA GLY A 33 -17.39 -22.19 26.23
C GLY A 33 -17.87 -20.75 26.48
N SER A 34 -16.98 -19.77 26.32
CA SER A 34 -17.35 -18.36 26.38
C SER A 34 -18.33 -17.97 25.27
N SER A 35 -19.31 -17.13 25.61
CA SER A 35 -20.35 -16.73 24.65
C SER A 35 -19.84 -15.63 23.72
N LEU A 36 -19.62 -16.01 22.45
CA LEU A 36 -19.28 -15.08 21.36
C LEU A 36 -20.24 -13.89 21.27
N ARG A 37 -21.54 -14.17 21.43
CA ARG A 37 -22.61 -13.16 21.36
C ARG A 37 -22.51 -12.15 22.50
N LEU A 38 -22.29 -12.61 23.74
CA LEU A 38 -22.17 -11.71 24.89
C LEU A 38 -20.91 -10.87 24.80
N PHE A 39 -19.79 -11.46 24.41
CA PHE A 39 -18.53 -10.74 24.16
C PHE A 39 -18.69 -9.67 23.07
N ALA A 40 -19.27 -10.02 21.92
CA ALA A 40 -19.47 -9.06 20.84
C ALA A 40 -20.38 -7.90 21.28
N LYS A 41 -21.43 -8.20 22.06
CA LYS A 41 -22.35 -7.19 22.61
C LYS A 41 -21.66 -6.24 23.57
N SER A 42 -20.79 -6.72 24.48
CA SER A 42 -20.11 -5.87 25.46
C SER A 42 -19.17 -4.84 24.83
N TYR A 43 -18.60 -5.16 23.66
CA TYR A 43 -17.72 -4.25 22.91
C TYR A 43 -18.41 -3.52 21.75
N HIS A 44 -19.74 -3.60 21.65
CA HIS A 44 -20.52 -3.00 20.56
C HIS A 44 -20.05 -3.43 19.16
N ILE A 45 -19.70 -4.70 19.02
CA ILE A 45 -19.31 -5.34 17.76
C ILE A 45 -20.51 -6.15 17.25
N PRO A 46 -20.91 -6.02 15.98
CA PRO A 46 -21.94 -6.89 15.42
C PRO A 46 -21.50 -8.36 15.50
N GLU A 47 -22.37 -9.24 16.00
CA GLU A 47 -22.04 -10.66 16.23
C GLU A 47 -21.52 -11.36 14.98
N ALA A 48 -22.17 -11.14 13.83
CA ALA A 48 -21.74 -11.70 12.55
C ALA A 48 -20.33 -11.22 12.13
N THR A 49 -19.97 -9.99 12.47
CA THR A 49 -18.63 -9.44 12.22
C THR A 49 -17.60 -10.14 13.10
N PHE A 50 -17.88 -10.28 14.39
CA PHE A 50 -16.97 -10.92 15.32
C PHE A 50 -16.79 -12.42 15.02
N ARG A 51 -17.88 -13.12 14.66
CA ARG A 51 -17.85 -14.53 14.22
C ARG A 51 -16.92 -14.74 13.03
N ARG A 52 -16.97 -13.86 12.03
CA ARG A 52 -16.05 -13.90 10.89
C ARG A 52 -14.59 -13.71 11.33
N TRP A 53 -14.32 -12.86 12.31
CA TRP A 53 -12.95 -12.68 12.80
C TRP A 53 -12.42 -13.89 13.54
N VAL A 54 -13.26 -14.53 14.37
CA VAL A 54 -12.90 -15.77 15.08
C VAL A 54 -12.59 -16.88 14.06
N ALA A 55 -13.42 -17.04 13.03
CA ALA A 55 -13.19 -18.01 11.95
C ALA A 55 -11.86 -17.78 11.20
N ASN A 56 -11.46 -16.52 11.03
CA ASN A 56 -10.21 -16.13 10.34
C ASN A 56 -9.09 -15.73 11.31
N SER A 57 -9.16 -16.17 12.57
CA SER A 57 -8.29 -15.68 13.65
C SER A 57 -6.81 -15.89 13.38
N SER A 58 -6.44 -17.05 12.82
CA SER A 58 -5.07 -17.37 12.40
C SER A 58 -4.51 -16.34 11.42
N SER A 59 -5.28 -15.95 10.40
CA SER A 59 -4.87 -14.94 9.42
C SER A 59 -4.68 -13.55 10.04
N TYR A 60 -5.54 -13.15 10.99
CA TYR A 60 -5.39 -11.88 11.69
C TYR A 60 -4.14 -11.86 12.58
N LEU A 61 -3.87 -12.95 13.30
CA LEU A 61 -2.77 -13.07 14.25
C LEU A 61 -1.40 -13.24 13.55
N ALA A 62 -1.33 -14.01 12.45
CA ALA A 62 -0.11 -14.26 11.70
C ALA A 62 0.39 -13.04 10.89
N LYS A 63 -0.49 -12.07 10.58
CA LYS A 63 -0.14 -10.95 9.71
C LYS A 63 0.93 -10.05 10.35
N LYS A 64 2.06 -9.80 9.67
CA LYS A 64 3.14 -8.94 10.18
C LYS A 64 3.00 -7.45 9.86
N THR A 65 1.93 -7.03 9.17
CA THR A 65 1.75 -5.60 8.82
C THR A 65 1.31 -4.78 10.02
N HIS A 66 2.09 -3.75 10.34
CA HIS A 66 1.78 -2.76 11.37
C HIS A 66 1.44 -1.43 10.70
N GLY A 67 0.32 -0.82 11.08
CA GLY A 67 -0.06 0.50 10.57
C GLY A 67 -1.47 0.91 10.97
N PRO A 68 -1.74 2.22 11.12
CA PRO A 68 -3.04 2.73 11.58
C PRO A 68 -4.19 2.45 10.61
N ARG A 69 -3.90 2.00 9.39
CA ARG A 69 -4.91 1.62 8.37
C ARG A 69 -4.79 0.18 7.88
N ALA A 70 -3.98 -0.65 8.54
CA ALA A 70 -3.78 -2.04 8.13
C ALA A 70 -5.09 -2.83 8.17
N THR A 71 -5.47 -3.40 7.02
CA THR A 71 -6.59 -4.32 6.81
C THR A 71 -6.04 -5.73 6.55
N LEU A 72 -6.87 -6.78 6.68
CA LEU A 72 -6.41 -8.16 6.47
C LEU A 72 -5.90 -8.42 5.05
N TYR A 73 -6.44 -7.74 4.04
CA TYR A 73 -6.04 -7.91 2.64
C TYR A 73 -5.18 -6.75 2.08
N GLY A 74 -4.77 -5.78 2.91
CA GLY A 74 -4.06 -4.59 2.42
C GLY A 74 -4.96 -3.63 1.64
N ASN A 75 -4.35 -2.80 0.79
CA ASN A 75 -5.04 -1.78 0.00
C ASN A 75 -5.93 -2.43 -1.09
N GLY A 76 -7.15 -2.83 -0.71
CA GLY A 76 -8.18 -3.29 -1.65
C GLY A 76 -7.91 -4.66 -2.29
N ARG A 77 -8.83 -5.08 -3.17
CA ARG A 77 -8.71 -6.30 -3.96
C ARG A 77 -7.57 -6.12 -4.98
N LEU A 78 -6.64 -7.07 -5.03
CA LEU A 78 -5.68 -7.17 -6.12
C LEU A 78 -6.48 -7.47 -7.38
N GLU A 79 -6.51 -6.55 -8.34
CA GLU A 79 -6.87 -6.92 -9.71
C GLU A 79 -5.63 -7.58 -10.29
N SER A 80 -5.58 -8.91 -10.18
CA SER A 80 -4.51 -9.71 -10.76
C SER A 80 -4.74 -9.80 -12.26
N VAL A 81 -4.37 -8.74 -12.98
CA VAL A 81 -4.21 -8.81 -14.43
C VAL A 81 -2.94 -9.59 -14.73
N GLU A 82 -2.98 -10.46 -15.75
CA GLU A 82 -1.87 -11.36 -16.10
C GLU A 82 -0.58 -10.60 -16.42
N PHE A 83 -0.69 -9.37 -16.93
CA PHE A 83 0.43 -8.50 -17.30
C PHE A 83 0.87 -7.55 -16.17
N SER A 84 0.46 -7.81 -14.93
CA SER A 84 0.78 -6.93 -13.80
C SER A 84 2.30 -6.76 -13.61
N SER A 85 3.09 -7.82 -13.79
CA SER A 85 4.55 -7.76 -13.68
C SER A 85 5.15 -6.81 -14.70
N ASP A 86 4.72 -6.90 -15.95
CA ASP A 86 5.27 -6.13 -17.06
C ASP A 86 4.94 -4.65 -16.91
N LEU A 87 3.71 -4.35 -16.45
CA LEU A 87 3.30 -2.98 -16.17
C LEU A 87 4.09 -2.38 -15.00
N VAL A 88 4.42 -3.17 -13.98
CA VAL A 88 5.30 -2.73 -12.87
C VAL A 88 6.71 -2.47 -13.36
N ALA A 89 7.28 -3.37 -14.18
CA ALA A 89 8.62 -3.17 -14.75
C ALA A 89 8.70 -1.88 -15.59
N PHE A 90 7.65 -1.56 -16.36
CA PHE A 90 7.55 -0.28 -17.06
C PHE A 90 7.48 0.92 -16.09
N MET A 91 6.72 0.79 -15.00
CA MET A 91 6.65 1.85 -14.00
C MET A 91 7.99 2.09 -13.29
N GLU A 92 8.78 1.04 -13.09
CA GLU A 92 10.15 1.10 -12.57
C GLU A 92 11.07 1.78 -13.57
N SER A 93 11.04 1.40 -14.86
CA SER A 93 11.88 2.03 -15.87
C SER A 93 11.61 3.53 -16.04
N VAL A 94 10.34 3.97 -15.94
CA VAL A 94 10.00 5.41 -15.96
C VAL A 94 10.59 6.14 -14.76
N ARG A 95 10.62 5.49 -13.59
CA ARG A 95 11.20 6.05 -12.37
C ARG A 95 12.73 6.09 -12.43
N ASP A 96 13.36 5.06 -12.97
CA ASP A 96 14.82 4.97 -13.13
C ASP A 96 15.33 6.01 -14.12
N GLY A 97 14.52 6.38 -15.12
CA GLY A 97 14.77 7.54 -15.99
C GLY A 97 14.45 8.89 -15.35
N GLU A 98 14.22 8.96 -14.04
CA GLU A 98 13.86 10.18 -13.28
C GLU A 98 12.60 10.92 -13.79
N HIS A 99 11.70 10.23 -14.49
CA HIS A 99 10.49 10.82 -15.04
C HIS A 99 9.28 10.70 -14.12
N PHE A 100 8.37 11.67 -14.21
CA PHE A 100 7.10 11.59 -13.51
C PHE A 100 6.18 10.56 -14.16
N LEU A 101 5.92 9.47 -13.45
CA LEU A 101 4.91 8.51 -13.87
C LEU A 101 3.51 9.14 -13.79
N THR A 102 2.78 9.10 -14.90
CA THR A 102 1.39 9.60 -14.98
C THR A 102 0.46 8.51 -15.49
N THR A 103 -0.86 8.70 -15.31
CA THR A 103 -1.86 7.78 -15.89
C THR A 103 -1.81 7.74 -17.40
N ALA A 104 -1.36 8.82 -18.07
CA ALA A 104 -1.18 8.83 -19.52
C ALA A 104 -0.09 7.83 -19.95
N HIS A 105 1.03 7.77 -19.23
CA HIS A 105 2.08 6.77 -19.49
C HIS A 105 1.53 5.33 -19.42
N LEU A 106 0.74 5.03 -18.39
CA LEU A 106 0.12 3.70 -18.24
C LEU A 106 -0.88 3.40 -19.36
N VAL A 107 -1.70 4.38 -19.75
CA VAL A 107 -2.65 4.22 -20.87
C VAL A 107 -1.91 3.99 -22.18
N THR A 108 -0.84 4.73 -22.46
CA THR A 108 0.00 4.54 -23.65
C THR A 108 0.63 3.15 -23.65
N TRP A 109 1.18 2.71 -22.52
CA TRP A 109 1.73 1.37 -22.40
C TRP A 109 0.68 0.29 -22.68
N LEU A 110 -0.53 0.44 -22.13
CA LEU A 110 -1.65 -0.48 -22.38
C LEU A 110 -2.07 -0.53 -23.85
N LYS A 111 -2.11 0.63 -24.53
CA LYS A 111 -2.41 0.69 -25.97
C LYS A 111 -1.38 -0.08 -26.80
N SER A 112 -0.09 0.06 -26.46
CA SER A 112 0.99 -0.57 -27.22
C SER A 112 1.13 -2.07 -26.93
N HIS A 113 1.01 -2.49 -25.67
CA HIS A 113 1.36 -3.86 -25.26
C HIS A 113 0.13 -4.75 -25.02
N ARG A 114 -1.02 -4.16 -24.70
CA ARG A 114 -2.24 -4.90 -24.32
C ARG A 114 -3.50 -4.36 -25.03
N PRO A 115 -3.48 -4.16 -26.37
CA PRO A 115 -4.61 -3.55 -27.09
C PRO A 115 -5.89 -4.39 -27.02
N LEU A 116 -5.79 -5.72 -27.06
CA LEU A 116 -6.94 -6.63 -26.97
C LEU A 116 -7.60 -6.55 -25.59
N TRP A 117 -6.79 -6.57 -24.52
CA TRP A 117 -7.29 -6.41 -23.16
C TRP A 117 -7.93 -5.03 -22.97
N LEU A 118 -7.29 -3.98 -23.48
CA LEU A 118 -7.81 -2.62 -23.40
C LEU A 118 -9.17 -2.52 -24.10
N LYS A 119 -9.29 -3.06 -25.31
CA LYS A 119 -10.55 -3.10 -26.05
C LYS A 119 -11.64 -3.83 -25.27
N ALA A 120 -11.37 -5.06 -24.82
CA ALA A 120 -12.31 -5.83 -24.02
C ALA A 120 -12.71 -5.08 -22.73
N TYR A 121 -11.74 -4.43 -22.06
CA TYR A 121 -12.01 -3.63 -20.87
C TYR A 121 -12.96 -2.46 -21.15
N MET A 122 -12.75 -1.74 -22.27
CA MET A 122 -13.61 -0.62 -22.67
C MET A 122 -15.01 -1.10 -23.06
N ASP A 123 -15.12 -2.21 -23.79
CA ASP A 123 -16.39 -2.77 -24.27
C ASP A 123 -17.33 -3.21 -23.12
N THR A 124 -16.77 -3.53 -21.94
CA THR A 124 -17.60 -3.84 -20.74
C THR A 124 -18.30 -2.62 -20.12
N LYS A 125 -18.06 -1.41 -20.63
CA LYS A 125 -18.52 -0.16 -20.02
C LYS A 125 -19.70 0.42 -20.81
N LEU A 126 -20.55 1.17 -20.12
CA LEU A 126 -21.81 1.67 -20.67
C LEU A 126 -21.62 2.62 -21.86
N ASN A 127 -20.58 3.45 -21.82
CA ASN A 127 -20.23 4.38 -22.90
C ASN A 127 -18.75 4.76 -22.81
N ASP A 128 -18.22 5.35 -23.89
CA ASP A 128 -16.79 5.67 -24.04
C ASP A 128 -16.27 6.63 -22.97
N ASP A 129 -17.05 7.65 -22.61
CA ASP A 129 -16.70 8.60 -21.54
C ASP A 129 -16.51 7.93 -20.19
N ARG A 130 -17.44 7.03 -19.82
CA ARG A 130 -17.33 6.25 -18.58
C ARG A 130 -16.21 5.22 -18.70
N ALA A 131 -15.98 4.67 -19.89
CA ALA A 131 -14.90 3.72 -20.14
C ALA A 131 -13.53 4.36 -19.89
N TYR A 132 -13.30 5.53 -20.49
CA TYR A 132 -12.06 6.28 -20.33
C TYR A 132 -11.83 6.75 -18.89
N LYS A 133 -12.85 7.32 -18.24
CA LYS A 133 -12.76 7.71 -16.82
C LYS A 133 -12.47 6.52 -15.91
N SER A 134 -13.10 5.39 -16.17
CA SER A 134 -12.87 4.14 -15.44
C SER A 134 -11.44 3.62 -15.66
N LEU A 135 -10.92 3.69 -16.88
CA LEU A 135 -9.55 3.31 -17.21
C LEU A 135 -8.52 4.18 -16.47
N LEU A 136 -8.71 5.50 -16.45
CA LEU A 136 -7.83 6.41 -15.72
C LEU A 136 -7.82 6.09 -14.21
N GLN A 137 -9.00 5.82 -13.63
CA GLN A 137 -9.10 5.40 -12.23
C GLN A 137 -8.42 4.05 -11.98
N TRP A 138 -8.54 3.11 -12.91
CA TRP A 138 -7.85 1.82 -12.83
C TRP A 138 -6.34 2.01 -12.82
N CYS A 139 -5.80 2.79 -13.76
CA CYS A 139 -4.37 3.13 -13.84
C CYS A 139 -3.87 3.80 -12.56
N LEU A 140 -4.61 4.78 -12.04
CA LEU A 140 -4.27 5.47 -10.80
C LEU A 140 -4.26 4.52 -9.59
N LYS A 141 -5.27 3.66 -9.48
CA LYS A 141 -5.34 2.65 -8.39
C LYS A 141 -4.21 1.63 -8.51
N PHE A 142 -3.89 1.19 -9.73
CA PHE A 142 -2.76 0.32 -9.99
C PHE A 142 -1.46 0.97 -9.50
N ALA A 143 -1.17 2.19 -9.93
CA ALA A 143 0.02 2.92 -9.51
C ALA A 143 0.12 3.07 -7.97
N ASN A 144 -0.97 3.50 -7.33
CA ASN A 144 -1.02 3.66 -5.88
C ASN A 144 -0.81 2.34 -5.11
N ARG A 145 -1.29 1.20 -5.65
CA ARG A 145 -1.06 -0.12 -5.06
C ARG A 145 0.42 -0.51 -5.09
N HIS A 146 1.17 -0.07 -6.10
CA HIS A 146 2.61 -0.29 -6.25
C HIS A 146 3.48 0.83 -5.63
N GLY A 147 2.90 1.68 -4.78
CA GLY A 147 3.65 2.70 -4.02
C GLY A 147 3.96 3.98 -4.81
N TYR A 148 3.37 4.16 -5.98
CA TYR A 148 3.47 5.39 -6.76
C TYR A 148 2.33 6.31 -6.34
N PHE A 149 2.68 7.36 -5.59
CA PHE A 149 1.75 8.39 -5.15
C PHE A 149 2.12 9.72 -5.78
N HIS A 150 1.15 10.63 -5.84
CA HIS A 150 1.42 12.02 -6.20
C HIS A 150 2.52 12.58 -5.29
N ARG A 151 3.58 13.10 -5.90
CA ARG A 151 4.68 13.77 -5.20
C ARG A 151 4.72 15.22 -5.63
N VAL A 152 4.95 16.11 -4.67
CA VAL A 152 5.21 17.53 -4.95
C VAL A 152 6.68 17.65 -5.37
N PRO A 153 7.00 18.25 -6.53
CA PRO A 153 8.36 18.60 -6.87
C PRO A 153 8.98 19.44 -5.76
N CYS A 154 10.15 19.06 -5.29
CA CYS A 154 10.88 19.81 -4.27
C CYS A 154 12.17 20.28 -4.92
N ALA A 155 12.36 21.59 -5.00
CA ALA A 155 13.53 22.21 -5.65
C ALA A 155 14.87 21.85 -4.98
N ALA A 156 14.84 21.35 -3.74
CA ALA A 156 16.04 20.93 -3.01
C ALA A 156 16.53 19.51 -3.36
N LYS A 157 15.88 18.82 -4.30
CA LYS A 157 16.27 17.46 -4.68
C LYS A 157 17.30 17.49 -5.80
N ALA A 158 18.46 16.90 -5.52
CA ALA A 158 19.49 16.58 -6.50
C ALA A 158 19.09 15.36 -7.34
N THR A 159 19.64 15.27 -8.55
CA THR A 159 19.48 14.10 -9.42
C THR A 159 20.26 12.91 -8.86
N GLN A 160 19.95 11.71 -9.33
CA GLN A 160 20.64 10.49 -8.92
C GLN A 160 22.11 10.51 -9.30
N SER A 161 22.48 11.12 -10.44
CA SER A 161 23.88 11.30 -10.83
C SER A 161 24.61 12.26 -9.90
N GLU A 162 24.00 13.39 -9.52
CA GLU A 162 24.57 14.32 -8.55
C GLU A 162 24.77 13.68 -7.18
N LEU A 163 23.77 12.93 -6.70
CA LEU A 163 23.87 12.20 -5.44
C LEU A 163 24.95 11.11 -5.47
N GLN A 164 25.13 10.43 -6.61
CA GLN A 164 26.16 9.42 -6.77
C GLN A 164 27.56 10.04 -6.69
N VAL A 165 27.78 11.19 -7.34
CA VAL A 165 29.07 11.92 -7.24
C VAL A 165 29.36 12.32 -5.79
N VAL A 166 28.38 12.87 -5.08
CA VAL A 166 28.52 13.24 -3.67
C VAL A 166 28.82 12.02 -2.81
N GLN A 167 28.13 10.90 -3.05
CA GLN A 167 28.34 9.65 -2.34
C GLN A 167 29.74 9.09 -2.56
N GLU A 168 30.24 9.10 -3.80
CA GLU A 168 31.57 8.62 -4.16
C GLU A 168 32.66 9.47 -3.51
N ALA A 169 32.54 10.80 -3.57
CA ALA A 169 33.46 11.73 -2.93
C ALA A 169 33.51 11.53 -1.40
N PHE A 170 32.34 11.48 -0.76
CA PHE A 170 32.24 11.21 0.68
C PHE A 170 32.83 9.85 1.06
N SER A 171 32.55 8.81 0.27
CA SER A 171 33.07 7.46 0.52
C SER A 171 34.60 7.44 0.44
N ALA A 172 35.18 8.10 -0.58
CA ALA A 172 36.63 8.19 -0.73
C ALA A 172 37.28 8.92 0.46
N GLU A 173 36.72 10.06 0.87
CA GLU A 173 37.22 10.81 2.03
C GLU A 173 37.12 9.99 3.33
N PHE A 174 35.98 9.34 3.55
CA PHE A 174 35.73 8.50 4.72
C PHE A 174 36.72 7.32 4.79
N PHE A 175 36.94 6.61 3.68
CA PHE A 175 37.88 5.50 3.65
C PHE A 175 39.34 5.96 3.75
N SER A 176 39.68 7.14 3.23
CA SER A 176 41.01 7.74 3.45
C SER A 176 41.27 8.00 4.94
N ASN A 177 40.32 8.67 5.60
CA ASN A 177 40.49 9.11 6.99
C ASN A 177 40.40 7.99 8.01
N PHE A 178 39.59 6.96 7.72
CA PHE A 178 39.23 5.96 8.73
C PHE A 178 39.42 4.52 8.26
N GLY A 179 39.73 4.25 6.99
CA GLY A 179 39.82 2.90 6.41
C GLY A 179 40.83 1.98 7.09
N HIS A 180 41.81 2.55 7.80
CA HIS A 180 42.79 1.84 8.61
C HIS A 180 42.21 1.30 9.93
N LEU A 181 41.05 1.79 10.39
CA LEU A 181 40.41 1.36 11.62
C LEU A 181 39.61 0.07 11.41
N PRO A 182 39.69 -0.91 12.34
CA PRO A 182 38.86 -2.11 12.26
C PRO A 182 37.38 -1.74 12.40
N ARG A 183 36.48 -2.35 11.59
CA ARG A 183 35.02 -2.05 11.50
C ARG A 183 34.28 -1.83 12.84
N ARG A 184 34.80 -2.36 13.95
CA ARG A 184 34.21 -2.26 15.31
C ARG A 184 34.56 -0.95 16.03
N ALA A 185 35.60 -0.23 15.62
CA ALA A 185 36.04 1.02 16.24
C ALA A 185 35.25 2.27 15.79
N TRP A 186 34.56 2.19 14.65
CA TRP A 186 33.89 3.32 13.96
C TRP A 186 32.64 3.82 14.68
N ILE A 187 32.02 2.96 15.51
CA ILE A 187 30.81 3.30 16.28
C ILE A 187 31.14 4.16 17.50
N ILE A 188 32.36 4.07 18.03
CA ILE A 188 32.74 4.69 19.30
C ILE A 188 33.29 6.10 19.08
N GLN A 189 33.99 6.36 17.98
CA GLN A 189 34.64 7.66 17.75
C GLN A 189 33.67 8.78 17.31
N HIS A 190 32.54 8.44 16.67
CA HIS A 190 31.61 9.43 16.11
C HIS A 190 30.80 10.19 17.18
N PHE A 191 30.68 9.65 18.39
CA PHE A 191 29.99 10.30 19.52
C PHE A 191 30.92 11.18 20.39
N ALA A 192 32.23 11.14 20.17
CA ALA A 192 33.18 11.90 20.99
C ALA A 192 33.53 13.30 20.41
N ASN A 193 33.22 13.55 19.14
CA ASN A 193 33.62 14.78 18.41
C ASN A 193 32.45 15.54 17.78
N LEU A 194 31.24 15.43 18.34
CA LEU A 194 30.15 16.35 18.02
C LEU A 194 30.19 17.51 19.04
N PRO A 195 30.22 18.79 18.61
CA PRO A 195 30.02 19.92 19.52
C PRO A 195 28.61 19.94 20.13
#